data_AF-A0A6B1GLD2-F1
#
_entry.id   AF-A0A6B1GLD2-F1
#
_cell.length_a   1.000
_cell.length_b   1.000
_cell.length_c   1.000
_cell.angle_alpha   90.00
_cell.angle_beta   90.00
_cell.angle_gamma   90.00
#
_symmetry.space_group_name_H-M   'P 1'
#
loop_
_entity.id
_entity.type
_entity.pdbx_description
1 polymer ?
#
loop_
_entity_poly.entity_id
_entity_poly.type
_entity_poly.pdbx_seq_one_letter_code
_entity_poly.pdbx_strand_id
1 'polypeptide(L)'
;MIWLRRTAAVALGILLLLVLLGVLMLQSVNATLLNPDFYVDQLEDADVYSFVMDNALSSAVDEARDQEPGDLEVDLRENPVEASGLSTSGIVEAVQRALSPEDLEALVAPSVREVAGYV
;
A
#
# COMPACT_ATOMS: atom_id res chain seq x y z
N MET A 1 -45.85 -16.06 -35.09
CA MET A 1 -45.60 -16.48 -33.68
C MET A 1 -44.17 -16.92 -33.38
N ILE A 2 -43.35 -17.36 -34.35
CA ILE A 2 -41.93 -17.72 -34.10
C ILE A 2 -41.05 -16.50 -33.84
N TRP A 3 -41.32 -15.38 -34.51
CA TRP A 3 -40.57 -14.14 -34.35
C TRP A 3 -40.72 -13.51 -32.95
N LEU A 4 -41.94 -13.47 -32.39
CA LEU A 4 -42.17 -12.97 -31.03
C LEU A 4 -41.41 -13.79 -29.98
N ARG A 5 -41.43 -15.12 -30.11
CA ARG A 5 -40.70 -16.02 -29.21
C ARG A 5 -39.19 -15.83 -29.31
N ARG A 6 -38.67 -15.63 -30.52
CA ARG A 6 -37.24 -15.33 -30.74
C ARG A 6 -36.83 -13.99 -30.13
N THR A 7 -37.59 -12.93 -30.37
CA THR A 7 -37.29 -11.60 -29.82
C THR A 7 -37.37 -11.62 -28.29
N ALA A 8 -38.39 -12.27 -27.72
CA ALA A 8 -38.52 -12.44 -26.28
C ALA A 8 -37.34 -13.24 -25.68
N ALA A 9 -36.91 -14.31 -26.35
CA ALA A 9 -35.77 -15.10 -25.91
C ALA A 9 -34.44 -14.32 -25.98
N VAL A 10 -34.24 -13.51 -27.03
CA VAL A 10 -33.05 -12.64 -27.15
C VAL A 10 -33.07 -11.56 -26.08
N ALA A 11 -34.21 -10.90 -25.85
CA ALA A 11 -34.36 -9.89 -24.81
C ALA A 11 -34.09 -10.49 -23.41
N LEU A 12 -34.59 -11.70 -23.15
CA LEU A 12 -34.32 -12.42 -21.91
C LEU A 12 -32.84 -12.79 -21.78
N GLY A 13 -32.20 -13.23 -22.86
CA GLY A 13 -30.76 -13.54 -22.87
C GLY A 13 -29.90 -12.31 -22.57
N ILE A 14 -30.23 -11.17 -23.16
CA ILE A 14 -29.57 -9.89 -22.87
C ILE A 14 -29.78 -9.50 -21.42
N LEU A 15 -31.02 -9.58 -20.92
CA LEU A 15 -31.34 -9.29 -19.52
C LEU A 15 -30.51 -10.16 -18.58
N LEU A 16 -30.42 -11.47 -18.84
CA LEU A 16 -29.67 -12.41 -18.01
C LEU A 16 -28.17 -12.12 -18.05
N LEU A 17 -27.63 -11.75 -19.22
CA LEU A 17 -26.24 -11.32 -19.37
C LEU A 17 -25.95 -10.04 -18.57
N LEU A 18 -26.83 -9.04 -18.62
CA LEU A 18 -26.69 -7.82 -17.83
C LEU A 18 -26.73 -8.10 -16.33
N VAL A 19 -27.63 -9.00 -15.88
CA VAL A 19 -27.70 -9.43 -14.49
C VAL A 19 -26.40 -10.13 -14.08
N LEU A 20 -25.88 -11.04 -14.91
CA LEU A 20 -24.62 -11.73 -14.64
C LEU A 20 -23.46 -10.74 -14.50
N LEU A 21 -23.34 -9.78 -15.42
CA LEU A 21 -22.33 -8.73 -15.34
C LEU A 21 -22.47 -7.90 -14.06
N GLY A 22 -23.70 -7.56 -13.67
CA GLY A 22 -23.96 -6.85 -12.42
C GLY A 22 -23.50 -7.63 -11.20
N VAL A 23 -23.76 -8.94 -11.14
CA VAL A 23 -23.30 -9.81 -10.05
C VAL A 23 -21.78 -9.90 -10.00
N LEU A 24 -21.12 -10.12 -11.15
CA LEU A 24 -19.66 -10.19 -11.22
C LEU A 24 -19.02 -8.87 -10.80
N MET A 25 -19.59 -7.75 -11.22
CA MET A 25 -19.13 -6.42 -10.82
C MET A 25 -19.26 -6.21 -9.31
N LEU A 26 -20.40 -6.56 -8.72
CA LEU A 26 -20.59 -6.48 -7.27
C LEU A 26 -19.57 -7.33 -6.52
N GLN A 27 -19.33 -8.56 -6.98
CA GLN A 27 -18.36 -9.46 -6.38
C GLN A 27 -16.93 -8.89 -6.48
N SER A 28 -16.55 -8.34 -7.64
CA SER A 28 -15.24 -7.72 -7.83
C SER A 28 -15.06 -6.51 -6.93
N VAL A 29 -16.06 -5.62 -6.85
CA VAL A 29 -16.00 -4.45 -5.95
C VAL A 29 -15.88 -4.89 -4.49
N ASN A 30 -16.61 -5.92 -4.09
CA ASN A 30 -16.56 -6.44 -2.73
C ASN A 30 -15.22 -7.12 -2.41
N ALA A 31 -14.62 -7.84 -3.36
CA ALA A 31 -13.35 -8.53 -3.15
C ALA A 31 -12.15 -7.57 -3.14
N THR A 32 -12.28 -6.41 -3.78
CA THR A 32 -11.20 -5.46 -4.01
C THR A 32 -11.41 -4.16 -3.24
N LEU A 33 -12.34 -3.30 -3.69
CA LEU A 33 -12.49 -1.94 -3.17
C LEU A 33 -12.99 -1.91 -1.73
N LEU A 34 -13.96 -2.76 -1.40
CA LEU A 34 -14.60 -2.81 -0.09
C LEU A 34 -13.92 -3.80 0.87
N ASN A 35 -12.81 -4.42 0.45
CA ASN A 35 -12.06 -5.35 1.29
C ASN A 35 -10.78 -4.67 1.79
N PRO A 36 -10.71 -4.28 3.06
CA PRO A 36 -9.52 -3.66 3.63
C PRO A 36 -8.26 -4.54 3.54
N ASP A 37 -8.43 -5.86 3.59
CA ASP A 37 -7.31 -6.80 3.50
C ASP A 37 -6.68 -6.79 2.10
N PHE A 38 -7.45 -6.51 1.05
CA PHE A 38 -6.90 -6.39 -0.32
C PHE A 38 -5.74 -5.39 -0.39
N TYR A 39 -5.81 -4.28 0.34
CA TYR A 39 -4.75 -3.27 0.32
C TYR A 39 -3.51 -3.71 1.09
N VAL A 40 -3.68 -4.46 2.19
CA VAL A 40 -2.56 -5.00 2.97
C VAL A 40 -1.87 -6.11 2.17
N ASP A 41 -2.65 -7.03 1.60
CA ASP A 41 -2.14 -8.13 0.77
C ASP A 41 -1.34 -7.57 -0.43
N GLN A 42 -1.82 -6.49 -1.06
CA GLN A 42 -1.10 -5.84 -2.16
C GLN A 42 0.23 -5.18 -1.73
N LEU A 43 0.38 -4.76 -0.47
CA LEU A 43 1.65 -4.23 0.05
C LEU A 43 2.65 -5.36 0.33
N GLU A 44 2.16 -6.49 0.84
CA GLU A 44 2.93 -7.71 1.03
C GLU A 44 3.39 -8.29 -0.32
N ASP A 45 2.45 -8.53 -1.24
CA ASP A 45 2.70 -9.10 -2.58
C ASP A 45 3.66 -8.25 -3.43
N ALA A 46 3.71 -6.95 -3.19
CA ALA A 46 4.61 -6.03 -3.89
C ALA A 46 5.98 -5.85 -3.16
N ASP A 47 6.25 -6.63 -2.11
CA ASP A 47 7.47 -6.57 -1.29
C ASP A 47 7.77 -5.14 -0.78
N VAL A 48 6.72 -4.35 -0.50
CA VAL A 48 6.89 -2.92 -0.15
C VAL A 48 7.68 -2.76 1.14
N TYR A 49 7.48 -3.66 2.11
CA TYR A 49 8.18 -3.62 3.39
C TYR A 49 9.69 -3.85 3.24
N SER A 50 10.10 -4.81 2.40
CA SER A 50 11.52 -5.02 2.06
C SER A 50 12.06 -3.83 1.28
N PHE A 51 11.32 -3.32 0.29
CA PHE A 51 11.74 -2.13 -0.46
C PHE A 51 11.99 -0.92 0.44
N VAL A 52 11.09 -0.66 1.39
CA VAL A 52 11.24 0.43 2.35
C VAL A 52 12.51 0.25 3.18
N MET A 53 12.73 -0.96 3.67
CA MET A 53 13.83 -1.26 4.57
C MET A 53 15.20 -1.26 3.87
N ASP A 54 15.26 -1.68 2.60
CA ASP A 54 16.51 -1.85 1.85
C ASP A 54 16.88 -0.62 1.01
N ASN A 55 15.88 0.10 0.48
CA ASN A 55 16.11 1.19 -0.48
C ASN A 55 15.64 2.54 0.06
N ALA A 56 14.38 2.62 0.49
CA ALA A 56 13.80 3.90 0.91
C ALA A 56 14.48 4.44 2.17
N LEU A 57 14.81 3.55 3.13
CA LEU A 57 15.50 3.92 4.36
C LEU A 57 16.89 4.52 4.07
N SER A 58 17.64 3.92 3.16
CA SER A 58 18.96 4.43 2.75
C SER A 58 18.83 5.84 2.17
N SER A 59 17.88 6.03 1.25
CA SER A 59 17.61 7.33 0.63
C SER A 59 17.14 8.37 1.66
N ALA A 60 16.30 7.97 2.62
CA ALA A 60 15.81 8.86 3.66
C ALA A 60 16.93 9.30 4.61
N VAL A 61 17.88 8.40 4.94
CA VAL A 61 19.03 8.74 5.77
C VAL A 61 20.00 9.65 5.04
N ASP A 62 20.25 9.43 3.75
CA ASP A 62 21.09 10.31 2.93
C ASP A 62 20.47 11.71 2.81
N GLU A 63 19.18 11.80 2.47
CA GLU A 63 18.44 13.07 2.42
C GLU A 63 18.46 13.75 3.79
N ALA A 64 18.23 12.99 4.87
CA ALA A 64 18.25 13.53 6.22
C ALA A 64 19.62 14.04 6.64
N ARG A 65 20.71 13.53 6.07
CA ARG A 65 22.07 14.02 6.33
C ARG A 65 22.37 15.30 5.56
N ASP A 66 21.85 15.43 4.36
CA ASP A 66 22.09 16.59 3.49
C ASP A 66 21.24 17.82 3.88
N GLN A 67 20.25 17.66 4.77
CA GLN A 67 19.47 18.77 5.30
C GLN A 67 20.31 19.69 6.20
N GLU A 68 20.20 21.00 5.96
CA GLU A 68 20.83 21.99 6.83
C GLU A 68 20.06 22.08 8.18
N PRO A 69 20.72 22.41 9.30
CA PRO A 69 20.06 22.52 10.60
C PRO A 69 18.90 23.52 10.62
N GLY A 70 18.93 24.53 9.73
CA GLY A 70 17.87 25.52 9.56
C GLY A 70 16.64 25.03 8.80
N ASP A 71 16.74 23.91 8.08
CA ASP A 71 15.63 23.30 7.34
C ASP A 71 14.83 22.30 8.20
N LEU A 72 15.40 21.88 9.33
CA LEU A 72 14.73 21.02 10.28
C LEU A 72 13.62 21.80 11.02
N GLU A 73 12.46 21.18 11.22
CA GLU A 73 11.35 21.79 12.00
C GLU A 73 11.72 22.07 13.46
N VAL A 74 12.87 21.56 13.91
CA VAL A 74 13.41 21.71 15.26
C VAL A 74 14.66 22.58 15.18
N ASP A 75 14.73 23.62 16.01
CA ASP A 75 15.89 24.53 16.12
C ASP A 75 17.09 23.79 16.74
N LEU A 76 17.83 23.09 15.88
CA LEU A 76 19.03 22.34 16.21
C LEU A 76 20.25 23.11 15.70
N ARG A 77 21.32 23.11 16.50
CA ARG A 77 22.58 23.73 16.11
C ARG A 77 23.31 22.98 15.00
N GLU A 78 23.09 21.67 14.93
CA GLU A 78 23.75 20.74 14.03
C GLU A 78 22.76 19.64 13.64
N ASN A 79 22.95 19.07 12.45
CA ASN A 79 22.14 17.98 11.97
C ASN A 79 22.47 16.71 12.80
N PRO A 80 21.50 16.08 13.50
CA PRO A 80 21.77 14.94 14.36
C PRO A 80 22.22 13.69 13.59
N VAL A 81 21.81 13.53 12.33
CA VAL A 81 22.21 12.42 11.47
C VAL A 81 23.66 12.58 11.04
N GLU A 82 24.07 13.81 10.72
CA GLU A 82 25.46 14.15 10.41
C GLU A 82 26.35 14.07 11.67
N ALA A 83 25.93 14.70 12.77
CA ALA A 83 26.67 14.77 14.03
C ALA A 83 26.85 13.39 14.71
N SER A 84 26.03 12.40 14.37
CA SER A 84 26.18 11.02 14.83
C SER A 84 27.52 10.39 14.43
N GLY A 85 28.15 10.88 13.34
CA GLY A 85 29.37 10.32 12.78
C GLY A 85 29.22 8.90 12.19
N LEU A 86 27.99 8.37 12.12
CA LEU A 86 27.69 7.08 11.54
C LEU A 86 27.60 7.19 10.01
N SER A 87 28.03 6.15 9.29
CA SER A 87 27.73 6.05 7.86
C SER A 87 26.25 5.75 7.64
N THR A 88 25.71 6.08 6.47
CA THR A 88 24.35 5.71 6.06
C THR A 88 24.12 4.21 6.22
N SER A 89 25.05 3.40 5.72
CA SER A 89 24.99 1.95 5.87
C SER A 89 24.95 1.49 7.32
N GLY A 90 25.70 2.14 8.22
CA GLY A 90 25.70 1.80 9.64
C GLY A 90 24.37 2.11 10.33
N ILE A 91 23.72 3.22 9.95
CA ILE A 91 22.38 3.55 10.43
C ILE A 91 21.35 2.56 9.90
N VAL A 92 21.38 2.29 8.59
CA VAL A 92 20.48 1.33 7.93
C VAL A 92 20.61 -0.05 8.56
N GLU A 93 21.83 -0.58 8.72
CA GLU A 93 22.06 -1.88 9.35
C GLU A 93 21.60 -1.93 10.82
N ALA A 94 21.73 -0.82 11.56
CA ALA A 94 21.25 -0.74 12.93
C ALA A 94 19.72 -0.81 12.99
N VAL A 95 19.04 -0.11 12.08
CA VAL A 95 17.58 -0.13 11.97
C VAL A 95 17.09 -1.51 11.51
N GLN A 96 17.67 -2.09 10.46
CA GLN A 96 17.33 -3.43 9.97
C GLN A 96 17.51 -4.53 11.03
N ARG A 97 18.49 -4.36 11.92
CA ARG A 97 18.72 -5.27 13.04
C ARG A 97 17.73 -5.09 14.17
N ALA A 98 17.18 -3.89 14.33
CA ALA A 98 16.21 -3.57 15.37
C ALA A 98 14.76 -3.81 14.92
N LEU A 99 14.49 -3.71 13.62
CA LEU A 99 13.17 -3.80 13.02
C LEU A 99 13.26 -4.62 11.72
N SER A 100 12.68 -5.81 11.72
CA SER A 100 12.59 -6.63 10.51
C SER A 100 11.44 -6.17 9.59
N PRO A 101 11.41 -6.59 8.32
CA PRO A 101 10.29 -6.31 7.42
C PRO A 101 8.94 -6.79 7.98
N GLU A 102 8.90 -7.96 8.62
CA GLU A 102 7.68 -8.47 9.25
C GLU A 102 7.22 -7.64 10.46
N ASP A 103 8.16 -7.06 11.24
CA ASP A 103 7.82 -6.14 12.32
C ASP A 103 7.22 -4.84 11.77
N LEU A 104 7.78 -4.34 10.65
CA LEU A 104 7.26 -3.15 9.97
C LEU A 104 5.84 -3.39 9.42
N GLU A 105 5.61 -4.55 8.82
CA GLU A 105 4.28 -4.97 8.38
C GLU A 105 3.30 -5.01 9.56
N ALA A 106 3.66 -5.66 10.67
CA ALA A 106 2.80 -5.76 11.85
C ALA A 106 2.44 -4.39 12.45
N LEU A 107 3.32 -3.39 12.31
CA LEU A 107 3.08 -2.01 12.75
C LEU A 107 2.16 -1.24 11.80
N VAL A 108 2.35 -1.39 10.48
CA VAL A 108 1.69 -0.55 9.46
C VAL A 108 0.37 -1.15 8.97
N ALA A 109 0.29 -2.47 8.83
CA ALA A 109 -0.88 -3.18 8.29
C ALA A 109 -2.18 -2.87 9.04
N PRO A 110 -2.22 -2.77 10.39
CA PRO A 110 -3.44 -2.39 11.10
C PRO A 110 -3.94 -0.99 10.72
N SER A 111 -3.04 -0.01 10.59
CA SER A 111 -3.40 1.36 10.21
C SER A 111 -3.88 1.45 8.76
N VAL A 112 -3.24 0.72 7.84
CA VAL A 112 -3.68 0.63 6.45
C VAL A 112 -5.08 0.00 6.38
N ARG A 113 -5.30 -1.10 7.11
CA ARG A 113 -6.61 -1.78 7.19
C ARG A 113 -7.69 -0.87 7.77
N GLU A 114 -7.38 -0.11 8.82
CA GLU A 114 -8.32 0.84 9.41
C GLU A 114 -8.70 1.93 8.42
N VAL A 115 -7.71 2.56 7.76
CA VAL A 115 -7.96 3.61 6.75
C VAL A 115 -8.75 3.07 5.57
N ALA A 116 -8.37 1.89 5.07
CA ALA A 116 -9.07 1.22 3.97
C ALA A 116 -10.51 0.81 4.33
N GLY A 117 -10.79 0.55 5.61
CA GLY A 117 -12.14 0.27 6.10
C GLY A 117 -13.12 1.44 6.00
N TYR A 118 -12.64 2.67 5.77
CA TYR A 118 -13.48 3.85 5.55
C TYR A 118 -13.80 4.12 4.07
N VAL A 119 -13.23 3.35 3.13
CA VAL A 119 -13.42 3.46 1.69
C VAL A 119 -14.52 2.49 1.23
#